data_AF-A0AB32XC11-F1
#
_entry.id   AF-A0AB32XC11-F1
#
_cell.length_a   1.000
_cell.length_b   1.000
_cell.length_c   1.000
_cell.angle_alpha   90.00
_cell.angle_beta   90.00
_cell.angle_gamma   90.00
#
_symmetry.space_group_name_H-M   'P 1'
#
loop_
_entity.id
_entity.type
_entity.pdbx_description
1 polymer ?
#
loop_
_entity_poly.entity_id
_entity_poly.type
_entity_poly.pdbx_seq_one_letter_code
_entity_poly.pdbx_strand_id
1 'polypeptide(L)'
;MYSFVKNKSLIKNIESFGSTLIKDLIKRINKQKYIRVQKELFGSGSEELIVQNDKGVIIIDYNLIVYAFFEGNSLYDCKKIREFVKKNFDESLTQLGCEISKDHSLSLTAENLTIDDYKDTPFIINLNIVFEFGPEYWIQLAHFKKSDAKKERWFWYNVPNTNSLMKRVEECKECDLWKDVQNIYLEKMNDFSKIFNRNADWFYCYAAAITEVENKNSDYDGED
;
A
#
# COMPACT_ATOMS: atom_id res chain seq x y z
N MET A 1 -15.87 -7.58 7.43
CA MET A 1 -16.00 -7.57 5.95
C MET A 1 -15.77 -6.16 5.44
N TYR A 2 -15.05 -5.99 4.33
CA TYR A 2 -14.79 -4.72 3.66
C TYR A 2 -15.91 -4.32 2.70
N SER A 3 -16.09 -3.02 2.52
CA SER A 3 -17.00 -2.42 1.53
C SER A 3 -16.44 -1.10 1.01
N PHE A 4 -16.77 -0.70 -0.21
CA PHE A 4 -16.35 0.59 -0.75
C PHE A 4 -16.96 1.77 0.01
N VAL A 5 -16.15 2.79 0.25
CA VAL A 5 -16.63 4.07 0.79
C VAL A 5 -17.40 4.81 -0.31
N LYS A 6 -18.62 5.28 -0.01
CA LYS A 6 -19.48 5.97 -1.00
C LYS A 6 -19.43 7.49 -0.90
N ASN A 7 -18.98 8.03 0.24
CA ASN A 7 -18.96 9.47 0.47
C ASN A 7 -17.76 10.11 -0.27
N LYS A 8 -18.02 10.66 -1.45
CA LYS A 8 -16.99 11.28 -2.31
C LYS A 8 -16.29 12.47 -1.66
N SER A 9 -17.01 13.25 -0.85
CA SER A 9 -16.43 14.41 -0.16
C SER A 9 -15.43 13.96 0.92
N LEU A 10 -15.81 12.96 1.72
CA LEU A 10 -14.92 12.35 2.70
C LEU A 10 -13.68 11.74 2.03
N ILE A 11 -13.86 10.95 0.97
CA ILE A 11 -12.76 10.35 0.21
C ILE A 11 -11.75 11.41 -0.23
N LYS A 12 -12.22 12.49 -0.85
CA LYS A 12 -11.37 13.58 -1.35
C LYS A 12 -10.56 14.23 -0.22
N ASN A 13 -11.15 14.39 0.97
CA ASN A 13 -10.45 14.94 2.12
C ASN A 13 -9.38 13.99 2.66
N ILE A 14 -9.68 12.69 2.76
CA ILE A 14 -8.70 11.69 3.19
C ILE A 14 -7.55 11.60 2.17
N GLU A 15 -7.84 11.58 0.87
CA GLU A 15 -6.82 11.57 -0.19
C GLU A 15 -5.93 12.81 -0.16
N SER A 16 -6.51 13.97 0.12
CA SER A 16 -5.79 15.23 0.27
C SER A 16 -4.84 15.19 1.47
N PHE A 17 -5.33 14.70 2.61
CA PHE A 17 -4.52 14.50 3.82
C PHE A 17 -3.36 13.54 3.54
N GLY A 18 -3.65 12.35 3.02
CA GLY A 18 -2.64 11.33 2.73
C GLY A 18 -1.63 11.81 1.68
N SER A 19 -2.07 12.49 0.63
CA SER A 19 -1.16 13.06 -0.37
C SER A 19 -0.24 14.12 0.20
N THR A 20 -0.72 14.94 1.14
CA THR A 20 0.11 15.93 1.84
C THR A 20 1.17 15.24 2.70
N LEU A 21 0.75 14.26 3.50
CA LEU A 21 1.64 13.46 4.35
C LEU A 21 2.74 12.76 3.54
N ILE A 22 2.38 12.07 2.45
CA ILE A 22 3.34 11.33 1.62
C ILE A 22 4.29 12.27 0.86
N LYS A 23 3.83 13.43 0.40
CA LYS A 23 4.69 14.43 -0.25
C LYS A 23 5.77 14.95 0.70
N ASP A 24 5.41 15.24 1.95
CA ASP A 24 6.39 15.67 2.96
C ASP A 24 7.40 14.57 3.27
N LEU A 25 6.93 13.34 3.49
CA LEU A 25 7.77 12.17 3.73
C LEU A 25 8.83 11.98 2.62
N ILE A 26 8.42 12.01 1.35
CA ILE A 26 9.32 11.83 0.21
C ILE A 26 10.37 12.94 0.18
N LYS A 27 9.95 14.19 0.40
CA LYS A 27 10.86 15.34 0.45
C LYS A 27 11.90 15.17 1.56
N ARG A 28 11.50 14.71 2.75
CA ARG A 28 12.42 14.45 3.88
C ARG A 28 13.43 13.37 3.55
N ILE A 29 12.96 12.22 3.09
CA ILE A 29 13.83 11.07 2.77
C ILE A 29 14.86 11.46 1.70
N ASN A 30 14.40 12.06 0.60
CA ASN A 30 15.27 12.40 -0.52
C ASN A 30 16.31 13.48 -0.17
N LYS A 31 16.02 14.36 0.81
CA LYS A 31 16.98 15.37 1.30
C LYS A 31 18.14 14.75 2.09
N GLN A 32 17.90 13.64 2.79
CA GLN A 32 18.90 13.02 3.69
C GLN A 32 19.92 12.14 2.98
N LYS A 33 19.73 11.88 1.67
CA LYS A 33 20.68 11.15 0.83
C LYS A 33 21.07 9.76 1.38
N TYR A 34 20.12 9.06 2.00
CA TYR A 34 20.30 7.67 2.43
C TYR A 34 19.80 6.70 1.34
N ILE A 35 18.54 6.90 0.94
CA ILE A 35 17.87 6.26 -0.19
C ILE A 35 17.15 7.32 -1.03
N ARG A 36 16.85 7.00 -2.28
CA ARG A 36 15.90 7.77 -3.09
C ARG A 36 14.56 7.05 -3.13
N VAL A 37 13.51 7.82 -2.89
CA VAL A 37 12.14 7.32 -2.90
C VAL A 37 11.23 8.18 -3.75
N GLN A 38 10.21 7.56 -4.32
CA GLN A 38 9.10 8.24 -4.98
C GLN A 38 7.78 7.64 -4.54
N LYS A 39 6.70 8.39 -4.75
CA LYS A 39 5.35 7.84 -4.62
C LYS A 39 5.05 7.13 -5.92
N GLU A 40 4.45 5.96 -5.82
CA GLU A 40 3.61 5.48 -6.91
C GLU A 40 2.29 5.00 -6.36
N LEU A 41 1.29 5.19 -7.19
CA LEU A 41 -0.11 5.15 -6.83
C LEU A 41 -0.73 3.96 -7.57
N PHE A 42 -0.40 2.74 -7.11
CA PHE A 42 -1.17 1.53 -7.43
C PHE A 42 -1.81 1.01 -6.15
N GLY A 43 -3.10 0.67 -6.23
CA GLY A 43 -3.90 0.21 -5.10
C GLY A 43 -4.91 1.25 -4.59
N SER A 44 -5.31 1.13 -3.32
CA SER A 44 -6.45 1.87 -2.75
C SER A 44 -6.33 3.38 -2.75
N GLY A 45 -5.10 3.92 -2.75
CA GLY A 45 -4.86 5.36 -2.68
C GLY A 45 -5.07 6.15 -3.98
N SER A 46 -5.36 5.50 -5.12
CA SER A 46 -5.42 6.17 -6.43
C SER A 46 -6.68 5.99 -7.27
N GLU A 47 -7.52 4.97 -7.03
CA GLU A 47 -8.41 4.48 -8.09
C GLU A 47 -9.78 3.98 -7.61
N GLU A 48 -10.43 4.72 -6.70
CA GLU A 48 -11.76 4.37 -6.14
C GLU A 48 -11.78 3.06 -5.33
N LEU A 49 -10.60 2.54 -4.99
CA LEU A 49 -10.40 1.29 -4.25
C LEU A 49 -10.36 1.49 -2.72
N ILE A 50 -10.82 2.65 -2.23
CA ILE A 50 -10.89 2.96 -0.80
C ILE A 50 -12.05 2.17 -0.18
N VAL A 51 -11.70 1.30 0.77
CA VAL A 51 -12.67 0.49 1.50
C VAL A 51 -12.69 0.84 2.99
N GLN A 52 -13.82 0.53 3.61
CA GLN A 52 -14.01 0.54 5.06
C GLN A 52 -14.26 -0.88 5.55
N ASN A 53 -13.80 -1.19 6.75
CA ASN A 53 -14.13 -2.46 7.41
C ASN A 53 -15.55 -2.44 8.00
N ASP A 54 -15.95 -3.53 8.66
CA ASP A 54 -17.26 -3.70 9.29
C ASP A 54 -17.49 -2.79 10.50
N LYS A 55 -16.43 -2.18 11.04
CA LYS A 55 -16.49 -1.16 12.09
C LYS A 55 -16.57 0.26 11.54
N GLY A 56 -16.65 0.43 10.21
CA GLY A 56 -16.68 1.73 9.56
C GLY A 56 -15.34 2.46 9.52
N VAL A 57 -14.23 1.79 9.87
CA VAL A 57 -12.89 2.38 9.78
C VAL A 57 -12.44 2.33 8.31
N ILE A 58 -12.16 3.49 7.75
CA ILE A 58 -11.65 3.64 6.39
C ILE A 58 -10.15 3.34 6.39
N ILE A 59 -9.68 2.59 5.39
CA ILE A 59 -8.27 2.23 5.27
C ILE A 59 -7.77 2.65 3.89
N ILE A 60 -6.62 3.31 3.86
CA ILE A 60 -5.91 3.71 2.64
C ILE A 60 -4.46 3.22 2.72
N ASP A 61 -3.98 2.70 1.61
CA ASP A 61 -2.61 2.20 1.45
C ASP A 61 -1.83 3.07 0.48
N TYR A 62 -0.59 3.39 0.85
CA TYR A 62 0.39 4.04 -0.02
C TYR A 62 1.62 3.16 -0.18
N ASN A 63 2.10 3.05 -1.41
CA ASN A 63 3.36 2.41 -1.72
C ASN A 63 4.47 3.48 -1.84
N LEU A 64 5.47 3.39 -0.98
CA LEU A 64 6.70 4.17 -1.07
C LEU A 64 7.74 3.34 -1.80
N ILE A 65 8.08 3.77 -3.00
CA ILE A 65 9.05 3.07 -3.84
C ILE A 65 10.43 3.53 -3.49
N VAL A 66 11.30 2.59 -3.13
CA VAL A 66 12.74 2.80 -3.13
C VAL A 66 13.27 2.51 -4.53
N TYR A 67 13.96 3.46 -5.15
CA TYR A 67 14.47 3.30 -6.53
C TYR A 67 15.98 3.56 -6.65
N ALA A 68 16.63 4.08 -5.62
CA ALA A 68 18.09 4.16 -5.59
C ALA A 68 18.64 4.17 -4.16
N PHE A 69 19.90 3.74 -4.03
CA PHE A 69 20.67 3.75 -2.80
C PHE A 69 21.88 4.68 -2.98
N PHE A 70 22.21 5.43 -1.94
CA PHE A 70 23.45 6.22 -1.92
C PHE A 70 24.63 5.36 -1.48
N GLU A 71 25.85 5.86 -1.71
CA GLU A 71 27.09 5.13 -1.42
C GLU A 71 27.14 4.60 0.01
N GLY A 72 27.54 3.33 0.15
CA GLY A 72 27.59 2.62 1.44
C GLY A 72 26.25 2.07 1.93
N ASN A 73 25.13 2.32 1.22
CA ASN A 73 23.81 1.77 1.54
C ASN A 73 23.42 0.69 0.53
N SER A 74 22.64 -0.28 0.97
CA SER A 74 22.26 -1.42 0.13
C SER A 74 20.81 -1.84 0.35
N LEU A 75 20.19 -2.39 -0.70
CA LEU A 75 18.90 -3.09 -0.62
C LEU A 75 18.88 -4.15 0.49
N TYR A 76 20.02 -4.78 0.80
CA TYR A 76 20.10 -5.82 1.83
C TYR A 76 20.03 -5.29 3.27
N ASP A 77 20.20 -3.98 3.51
CA ASP A 77 20.07 -3.34 4.83
C ASP A 77 18.59 -3.14 5.25
N CYS A 78 17.77 -4.18 5.08
CA CYS A 78 16.31 -4.16 5.25
C CYS A 78 15.85 -3.48 6.54
N LYS A 79 16.51 -3.79 7.67
CA LYS A 79 16.20 -3.20 8.98
C LYS A 79 16.44 -1.68 8.99
N LYS A 80 17.63 -1.25 8.53
CA LYS A 80 18.01 0.17 8.53
C LYS A 80 17.11 0.98 7.60
N ILE A 81 16.76 0.42 6.43
CA ILE A 81 15.80 1.04 5.50
C ILE A 81 14.46 1.25 6.20
N ARG A 82 13.91 0.22 6.84
CA ARG A 82 12.62 0.30 7.51
C ARG A 82 12.62 1.32 8.66
N GLU A 83 13.64 1.28 9.50
CA GLU A 83 13.81 2.23 10.63
C GLU A 83 13.98 3.67 10.14
N PHE A 84 14.76 3.86 9.07
CA PHE A 84 14.96 5.16 8.45
C PHE A 84 13.65 5.73 7.87
N VAL A 85 12.90 4.92 7.10
CA VAL A 85 11.59 5.35 6.57
C VAL A 85 10.62 5.63 7.71
N LYS A 86 10.55 4.75 8.72
CA LYS A 86 9.68 4.92 9.89
C LYS A 86 9.95 6.23 10.61
N LYS A 87 11.21 6.53 10.90
CA LYS A 87 11.58 7.80 11.56
C LYS A 87 11.05 9.01 10.79
N ASN A 88 11.26 9.04 9.48
CA ASN A 88 10.79 10.14 8.64
C ASN A 88 9.25 10.21 8.53
N PHE A 89 8.59 9.06 8.55
CA PHE A 89 7.13 8.97 8.53
C PHE A 89 6.52 9.49 9.83
N ASP A 90 7.07 9.07 10.98
CA ASP A 90 6.68 9.55 12.30
C ASP A 90 6.88 11.06 12.46
N GLU A 91 7.98 11.60 11.93
CA GLU A 91 8.22 13.05 11.89
C GLU A 91 7.16 13.77 11.04
N SER A 92 6.79 13.21 9.88
CA SER A 92 5.77 13.80 9.00
C SER A 92 4.38 13.77 9.65
N LEU A 93 4.03 12.68 10.34
CA LEU A 93 2.80 12.56 11.13
C LEU A 93 2.74 13.57 12.28
N THR A 94 3.84 13.68 13.05
CA THR A 94 3.92 14.59 14.20
C THR A 94 3.75 16.06 13.77
N GLN A 95 4.25 16.43 12.59
CA GLN A 95 4.04 17.79 12.06
C GLN A 95 2.59 18.11 11.71
N LEU A 96 1.78 17.10 11.42
CA LEU A 96 0.34 17.22 11.23
C LEU A 96 -0.44 17.11 12.55
N GLY A 97 0.24 17.00 13.69
CA GLY A 97 -0.38 16.82 15.01
C GLY A 97 -0.89 15.41 15.26
N CYS A 98 -0.46 14.41 14.47
CA CYS A 98 -0.89 13.03 14.60
C CYS A 98 0.04 12.21 15.49
N GLU A 99 -0.44 11.06 15.97
CA GLU A 99 0.37 10.06 16.66
C GLU A 99 1.41 9.43 15.71
N ILE A 100 2.50 8.91 16.29
CA ILE A 100 3.51 8.15 15.54
C ILE A 100 2.94 6.83 15.01
N SER A 101 3.53 6.31 13.94
CA SER A 101 3.05 5.08 13.32
C SER A 101 3.28 3.85 14.20
N LYS A 102 2.40 2.87 14.07
CA LYS A 102 2.69 1.48 14.44
C LYS A 102 3.52 0.83 13.35
N ASP A 103 4.29 -0.18 13.74
CA ASP A 103 5.06 -1.00 12.82
C ASP A 103 4.37 -2.37 12.71
N HIS A 104 3.72 -2.66 11.58
CA HIS A 104 3.08 -3.95 11.33
C HIS A 104 3.94 -4.80 10.41
N SER A 105 3.62 -6.07 10.19
CA SER A 105 4.53 -6.95 9.45
C SER A 105 4.84 -6.51 8.02
N LEU A 106 3.92 -5.82 7.34
CA LEU A 106 4.08 -5.42 5.94
C LEU A 106 4.03 -3.90 5.71
N SER A 107 3.64 -3.13 6.73
CA SER A 107 3.40 -1.70 6.63
C SER A 107 3.81 -0.94 7.88
N LEU A 108 4.00 0.37 7.72
CA LEU A 108 4.00 1.33 8.81
C LEU A 108 2.62 1.99 8.84
N THR A 109 1.89 1.85 9.95
CA THR A 109 0.47 2.20 10.01
C THR A 109 0.24 3.40 10.92
N ALA A 110 -0.32 4.46 10.36
CA ALA A 110 -0.87 5.58 11.11
C ALA A 110 -2.36 5.31 11.38
N GLU A 111 -2.76 5.29 12.65
CA GLU A 111 -4.13 5.00 13.07
C GLU A 111 -4.77 6.24 13.70
N ASN A 112 -6.09 6.17 13.95
CA ASN A 112 -6.86 7.23 14.62
C ASN A 112 -6.77 8.61 13.94
N LEU A 113 -6.53 8.61 12.63
CA LEU A 113 -6.51 9.85 11.85
C LEU A 113 -7.94 10.34 11.67
N THR A 114 -8.13 11.67 11.72
CA THR A 114 -9.45 12.30 11.56
C THR A 114 -9.36 13.48 10.62
N ILE A 115 -10.48 13.79 9.95
CA ILE A 115 -10.66 15.03 9.19
C ILE A 115 -11.60 15.91 10.02
N ASP A 116 -11.34 17.22 10.08
CA ASP A 116 -12.12 18.13 10.94
C ASP A 116 -13.63 18.10 10.68
N ASP A 117 -14.05 18.01 9.42
CA ASP A 117 -15.47 17.91 9.04
C ASP A 117 -16.05 16.49 9.22
N TYR A 118 -15.22 15.50 9.56
CA TYR A 118 -15.58 14.08 9.67
C TYR A 118 -14.93 13.40 10.89
N LYS A 119 -14.96 14.06 12.05
CA LYS A 119 -14.30 13.57 13.28
C LYS A 119 -14.79 12.21 13.76
N ASP A 120 -16.05 11.88 13.49
CA ASP A 120 -16.67 10.61 13.87
C ASP A 120 -16.31 9.46 12.91
N THR A 121 -15.53 9.72 11.86
CA THR A 121 -15.10 8.70 10.88
C THR A 121 -13.57 8.61 10.86
N PRO A 122 -12.96 7.90 11.84
CA PRO A 122 -11.52 7.73 11.85
C PRO A 122 -11.07 6.88 10.66
N PHE A 123 -9.87 7.15 10.19
CA PHE A 123 -9.24 6.40 9.11
C PHE A 123 -7.82 6.00 9.46
N ILE A 124 -7.32 5.05 8.70
CA ILE A 124 -5.99 4.46 8.83
C ILE A 124 -5.22 4.69 7.52
N ILE A 125 -3.95 5.07 7.65
CA ILE A 125 -3.01 5.06 6.53
C ILE A 125 -1.97 3.96 6.76
N ASN A 126 -1.88 3.03 5.82
CA ASN A 126 -0.78 2.07 5.73
C ASN A 126 0.27 2.59 4.72
N LEU A 127 1.52 2.63 5.14
CA LEU A 127 2.66 2.91 4.28
C LEU A 127 3.46 1.63 4.04
N ASN A 128 3.38 1.11 2.83
CA ASN A 128 4.16 -0.03 2.36
C ASN A 128 5.48 0.49 1.78
N ILE A 129 6.57 -0.23 2.01
CA ILE A 129 7.88 0.07 1.41
C ILE A 129 8.14 -1.00 0.36
N VAL A 130 8.23 -0.60 -0.89
CA VAL A 130 8.37 -1.51 -2.03
C VAL A 130 9.59 -1.16 -2.87
N PHE A 131 10.06 -2.12 -3.64
CA PHE A 131 11.17 -1.98 -4.57
C PHE A 131 10.83 -2.79 -5.83
N GLU A 132 11.07 -2.20 -7.00
CA GLU A 132 10.95 -2.91 -8.28
C GLU A 132 12.27 -3.64 -8.56
N PHE A 133 12.23 -4.96 -8.61
CA PHE A 133 13.43 -5.78 -8.78
C PHE A 133 13.46 -6.40 -10.18
N GLY A 134 14.51 -6.08 -10.94
CA GLY A 134 14.69 -6.61 -12.29
C GLY A 134 13.62 -6.10 -13.26
N PRO A 135 13.44 -6.76 -14.42
CA PRO A 135 12.31 -6.48 -15.28
C PRO A 135 11.04 -6.98 -14.60
N GLU A 136 10.40 -6.05 -13.89
CA GLU A 136 8.95 -5.99 -13.68
C GLU A 136 8.34 -6.82 -12.54
N TYR A 137 9.08 -7.27 -11.51
CA TYR A 137 8.44 -7.79 -10.29
C TYR A 137 8.69 -6.92 -9.06
N TRP A 138 7.71 -6.89 -8.18
CA TRP A 138 7.73 -6.05 -6.99
C TRP A 138 8.04 -6.85 -5.75
N ILE A 139 8.96 -6.34 -4.95
CA ILE A 139 9.26 -6.86 -3.62
C ILE A 139 8.83 -5.85 -2.56
N GLN A 140 8.31 -6.34 -1.43
CA GLN A 140 7.85 -5.51 -0.31
C GLN A 140 8.67 -5.79 0.94
N LEU A 141 9.04 -4.74 1.66
CA LEU A 141 9.84 -4.84 2.88
C LEU A 141 8.98 -5.33 4.04
N ALA A 142 9.24 -6.55 4.48
CA ALA A 142 8.55 -7.20 5.59
C ALA A 142 9.36 -7.13 6.89
N HIS A 143 8.64 -7.08 8.01
CA HIS A 143 9.16 -7.24 9.35
C HIS A 143 8.44 -8.41 10.04
N PHE A 144 9.16 -9.51 10.20
CA PHE A 144 8.69 -10.66 10.95
C PHE A 144 8.98 -10.49 12.44
N LYS A 145 7.93 -10.23 13.20
CA LYS A 145 7.98 -9.97 14.64
C LYS A 145 7.95 -11.27 15.43
N LYS A 146 8.71 -11.30 16.52
CA LYS A 146 8.74 -12.39 17.50
C LYS A 146 8.68 -11.78 18.90
N SER A 147 8.28 -12.59 19.89
CA SER A 147 8.33 -12.17 21.30
C SER A 147 9.75 -11.83 21.77
N ASP A 148 10.76 -12.42 21.13
CA ASP A 148 12.17 -12.11 21.33
C ASP A 148 12.68 -11.24 20.19
N ALA A 149 13.04 -9.99 20.51
CA ALA A 149 13.55 -8.99 19.57
C ALA A 149 14.79 -9.46 18.80
N LYS A 150 15.60 -10.37 19.38
CA LYS A 150 16.79 -10.92 18.70
C LYS A 150 16.44 -11.90 17.57
N LYS A 151 15.18 -12.37 17.52
CA LYS A 151 14.68 -13.31 16.50
C LYS A 151 13.86 -12.61 15.42
N GLU A 152 13.67 -11.30 15.52
CA GLU A 152 13.01 -10.51 14.49
C GLU A 152 13.84 -10.51 13.21
N ARG A 153 13.15 -10.48 12.08
CA ARG A 153 13.79 -10.48 10.76
C ARG A 153 13.17 -9.43 9.87
N TRP A 154 14.02 -8.77 9.10
CA TRP A 154 13.63 -7.85 8.04
C TRP A 154 14.11 -8.44 6.73
N PHE A 155 13.22 -8.51 5.75
CA PHE A 155 13.52 -9.09 4.45
C PHE A 155 12.60 -8.52 3.39
N TRP A 156 13.03 -8.60 2.14
CA TRP A 156 12.18 -8.32 1.00
C TRP A 156 11.38 -9.58 0.65
N TYR A 157 10.07 -9.48 0.72
CA TYR A 157 9.13 -10.51 0.31
C TYR A 157 8.77 -10.31 -1.17
N ASN A 158 8.81 -11.37 -1.97
CA ASN A 158 8.33 -11.33 -3.35
C ASN A 158 6.80 -11.25 -3.35
N VAL A 159 6.24 -10.18 -3.90
CA VAL A 159 4.79 -9.99 -4.00
C VAL A 159 4.30 -10.76 -5.23
N PRO A 160 3.46 -11.81 -5.07
CA PRO A 160 2.96 -12.59 -6.19
C PRO A 160 2.16 -11.73 -7.18
N ASN A 161 2.05 -12.19 -8.43
CA ASN A 161 1.22 -11.59 -9.48
C ASN A 161 1.64 -10.17 -9.90
N THR A 162 2.86 -9.76 -9.57
CA THR A 162 3.34 -8.40 -9.84
C THR A 162 4.17 -8.25 -11.11
N ASN A 163 4.42 -9.36 -11.84
CA ASN A 163 5.09 -9.32 -13.14
C ASN A 163 4.34 -8.37 -14.09
N SER A 164 5.05 -7.40 -14.66
CA SER A 164 4.51 -6.41 -15.60
C SER A 164 3.26 -5.68 -15.10
N LEU A 165 3.06 -5.60 -13.77
CA LEU A 165 1.79 -5.16 -13.17
C LEU A 165 1.33 -3.81 -13.71
N MET A 166 2.27 -2.93 -13.97
CA MET A 166 2.06 -1.62 -14.57
C MET A 166 1.35 -1.65 -15.92
N LYS A 167 1.94 -2.37 -16.86
CA LYS A 167 1.39 -2.56 -18.20
C LYS A 167 0.02 -3.22 -18.14
N ARG A 168 -0.11 -4.21 -17.27
CA ARG A 168 -1.34 -4.99 -17.06
C ARG A 168 -2.49 -4.17 -16.48
N VAL A 169 -2.19 -3.24 -15.58
CA VAL A 169 -3.15 -2.25 -15.07
C VAL A 169 -3.60 -1.30 -16.18
N GLU A 170 -2.67 -0.83 -17.03
CA GLU A 170 -3.00 0.00 -18.18
C GLU A 170 -3.91 -0.74 -19.18
N GLU A 171 -3.58 -2.00 -19.51
CA GLU A 171 -4.37 -2.87 -20.38
C GLU A 171 -5.80 -3.08 -19.84
N CYS A 172 -5.95 -3.36 -18.55
CA CYS A 172 -7.28 -3.47 -17.92
C CYS A 172 -8.12 -2.19 -18.05
N LYS A 173 -7.49 -1.01 -18.00
CA LYS A 173 -8.19 0.27 -18.17
C LYS A 173 -8.54 0.54 -19.62
N GLU A 174 -7.64 0.26 -20.56
CA GLU A 174 -7.87 0.43 -21.99
C GLU A 174 -8.98 -0.48 -22.51
N CYS A 175 -9.15 -1.66 -21.90
CA CYS A 175 -10.23 -2.61 -22.21
C CYS A 175 -11.53 -2.38 -21.39
N ASP A 176 -11.66 -1.27 -20.67
CA ASP A 176 -12.84 -0.96 -19.82
C ASP A 176 -13.15 -1.99 -18.73
N LEU A 177 -12.16 -2.79 -18.29
CA LEU A 177 -12.31 -3.87 -17.31
C LEU A 177 -12.20 -3.41 -15.86
N TRP A 178 -12.07 -2.10 -15.62
CA TRP A 178 -11.78 -1.57 -14.29
C TRP A 178 -12.84 -1.90 -13.25
N LYS A 179 -14.12 -2.00 -13.67
CA LYS A 179 -15.21 -2.37 -12.77
C LYS A 179 -15.07 -3.79 -12.24
N ASP A 180 -14.59 -4.71 -13.07
CA ASP A 180 -14.34 -6.10 -12.68
C ASP A 180 -13.15 -6.20 -11.74
N VAL A 181 -12.10 -5.40 -12.00
CA VAL A 181 -10.95 -5.26 -11.09
C VAL A 181 -11.42 -4.82 -9.71
N GLN A 182 -12.27 -3.79 -9.62
CA GLN A 182 -12.82 -3.32 -8.34
C GLN A 182 -13.60 -4.43 -7.61
N ASN A 183 -14.48 -5.16 -8.31
CA ASN A 183 -15.30 -6.20 -7.70
C ASN A 183 -14.43 -7.36 -7.18
N ILE A 184 -13.54 -7.89 -8.02
CA ILE A 184 -12.64 -9.00 -7.65
C ILE A 184 -11.67 -8.57 -6.55
N TYR A 185 -11.18 -7.34 -6.59
CA TYR A 185 -10.36 -6.77 -5.52
C TYR A 185 -11.06 -6.82 -4.17
N LEU A 186 -12.31 -6.38 -4.10
CA LEU A 186 -13.10 -6.40 -2.87
C LEU A 186 -13.34 -7.84 -2.36
N GLU A 187 -13.59 -8.78 -3.26
CA GLU A 187 -13.70 -10.21 -2.94
C GLU A 187 -12.40 -10.75 -2.37
N LYS A 188 -11.27 -10.54 -3.04
CA LYS A 188 -9.92 -10.93 -2.59
C LYS A 188 -9.61 -10.40 -1.20
N MET A 189 -9.92 -9.14 -0.95
CA MET A 189 -9.73 -8.49 0.36
C MET A 189 -10.55 -9.17 1.47
N ASN A 190 -11.80 -9.51 1.18
CA ASN A 190 -12.69 -10.18 2.11
C ASN A 190 -12.28 -11.63 2.39
N ASP A 191 -11.92 -12.37 1.34
CA ASP A 191 -11.46 -13.75 1.44
C ASP A 191 -10.15 -13.83 2.20
N PHE A 192 -9.17 -12.97 1.88
CA PHE A 192 -7.90 -12.94 2.58
C PHE A 192 -8.10 -12.69 4.07
N SER A 193 -8.92 -11.69 4.43
CA SER A 193 -9.16 -11.36 5.83
C SER A 193 -9.83 -12.51 6.58
N LYS A 194 -10.79 -13.19 5.95
CA LYS A 194 -11.47 -14.35 6.51
C LYS A 194 -10.54 -15.57 6.68
N ILE A 195 -9.73 -15.87 5.67
CA ILE A 195 -8.83 -17.05 5.65
C ILE A 195 -7.71 -16.88 6.67
N PHE A 196 -7.08 -15.70 6.72
CA PHE A 196 -5.89 -15.47 7.54
C PHE A 196 -6.19 -14.82 8.90
N ASN A 197 -7.45 -14.48 9.18
CA ASN A 197 -7.89 -13.80 10.40
C ASN A 197 -7.02 -12.57 10.73
N ARG A 198 -6.72 -11.75 9.71
CA ARG A 198 -5.91 -10.54 9.80
C ARG A 198 -6.34 -9.52 8.75
N ASN A 199 -5.80 -8.30 8.83
CA ASN A 199 -5.98 -7.30 7.77
C ASN A 199 -5.42 -7.84 6.45
N ALA A 200 -6.12 -7.54 5.37
CA ALA A 200 -5.70 -7.97 4.04
C ALA A 200 -4.37 -7.32 3.63
N ASP A 201 -3.59 -8.04 2.82
CA ASP A 201 -2.45 -7.46 2.11
C ASP A 201 -2.97 -6.82 0.83
N TRP A 202 -3.07 -5.50 0.85
CA TRP A 202 -3.73 -4.72 -0.19
C TRP A 202 -2.99 -4.78 -1.52
N PHE A 203 -1.65 -4.81 -1.47
CA PHE A 203 -0.85 -4.87 -2.68
C PHE A 203 -0.96 -6.23 -3.34
N TYR A 204 -0.92 -7.31 -2.54
CA TYR A 204 -1.22 -8.65 -3.03
C TYR A 204 -2.64 -8.76 -3.60
N CYS A 205 -3.66 -8.26 -2.89
CA CYS A 205 -5.05 -8.36 -3.35
C CYS A 205 -5.27 -7.56 -4.64
N TYR A 206 -4.62 -6.41 -4.79
CA TYR A 206 -4.65 -5.60 -6.02
C TYR A 206 -4.03 -6.36 -7.20
N ALA A 207 -2.80 -6.85 -7.04
CA ALA A 207 -2.11 -7.60 -8.09
C ALA A 207 -2.87 -8.88 -8.48
N ALA A 208 -3.43 -9.59 -7.49
CA ALA A 208 -4.24 -10.79 -7.73
C ALA A 208 -5.56 -10.48 -8.45
N ALA A 209 -6.18 -9.32 -8.21
CA ALA A 209 -7.39 -8.92 -8.90
C ALA A 209 -7.13 -8.63 -10.39
N ILE A 210 -6.03 -7.94 -10.70
CA ILE A 210 -5.58 -7.70 -12.09
C ILE A 210 -5.38 -9.05 -12.81
N THR A 211 -4.62 -9.98 -12.22
CA THR A 211 -4.40 -11.31 -12.82
C THR A 211 -5.69 -12.06 -13.09
N GLU A 212 -6.64 -12.04 -12.15
CA GLU A 212 -7.88 -12.78 -12.33
C GLU A 212 -8.78 -12.17 -13.42
N VAL A 213 -8.82 -10.84 -13.53
CA VAL A 213 -9.53 -10.16 -14.63
C VAL A 213 -8.92 -10.52 -15.96
N GLU A 214 -7.60 -10.47 -16.10
CA GLU A 214 -6.92 -10.83 -17.35
C GLU A 214 -7.18 -12.27 -17.75
N ASN A 215 -7.08 -13.21 -16.82
CA ASN A 215 -7.33 -14.62 -17.10
C ASN A 215 -8.77 -14.84 -17.57
N LYS A 216 -9.75 -14.22 -16.90
CA LYS A 216 -11.17 -14.32 -17.31
C LYS A 216 -11.41 -13.78 -18.71
N ASN A 217 -10.76 -12.69 -19.11
CA ASN A 217 -10.93 -12.11 -20.45
C ASN A 217 -10.14 -12.86 -21.53
N SER A 218 -8.99 -13.43 -21.18
CA SER A 218 -8.19 -14.26 -22.10
C SER A 218 -8.92 -15.54 -22.52
N ASP A 219 -9.75 -16.10 -21.63
CA ASP A 219 -10.56 -17.29 -21.91
C ASP A 219 -11.74 -17.01 -22.86
N TYR A 220 -12.16 -15.74 -23.05
CA TYR A 220 -13.24 -15.36 -23.97
C TYR A 220 -12.77 -15.16 -25.42
N ASP A 221 -11.50 -14.83 -25.65
CA ASP A 221 -10.93 -14.63 -27.00
C ASP A 221 -10.49 -15.95 -27.67
N GLY A 222 -10.70 -17.10 -27.02
CA GLY A 222 -10.29 -18.44 -27.47
C GLY A 222 -11.41 -19.31 -28.07
N GLU A 223 -12.64 -18.81 -28.14
CA GLU A 223 -13.79 -19.50 -28.74
C GLU A 223 -14.21 -18.82 -30.06
N ASP A 224 -13.41 -19.02 -31.12
CA ASP A 224 -13.81 -18.78 -32.52
C ASP A 224 -13.65 -20.06 -33.37
#